data_AF-A0A0E9WTC9-F1
#
_entry.id   AF-A0A0E9WTC9-F1
#
_cell.length_a   1.000
_cell.length_b   1.000
_cell.length_c   1.000
_cell.angle_alpha   90.00
_cell.angle_beta   90.00
_cell.angle_gamma   90.00
#
_symmetry.space_group_name_H-M   'P 1'
#
loop_
_entity.id
_entity.type
_entity.pdbx_description
1 polymer ?
#
loop_
_entity_poly.entity_id
_entity_poly.type
_entity_poly.pdbx_seq_one_letter_code
_entity_poly.pdbx_strand_id
1 'polypeptide(L)'
;MLTIIGFSLGMTGIPTFPEILNCAYENGFEEGLSTLGLVSGLFGAVWSIGMFFGPTFGGFMTQTMNFEWAATVEGVIGFLASILLGIYFITERVQTNRPSRVIDGETPEESAPLLGQSPTDSVQTQYQ
;
A
#
# COMPACT_ATOMS: atom_id res chain seq x y z
N MET A 1 -8.41 19.02 -9.08
CA MET A 1 -9.15 18.10 -8.17
C MET A 1 -9.03 16.67 -8.65
N LEU A 2 -9.62 16.30 -9.80
CA LEU A 2 -9.56 14.91 -10.32
C LEU A 2 -8.13 14.40 -10.59
N THR A 3 -7.23 15.25 -11.08
CA THR A 3 -5.82 14.88 -11.30
C THR A 3 -5.10 14.54 -9.99
N ILE A 4 -5.32 15.35 -8.95
CA ILE A 4 -4.74 15.14 -7.62
C ILE A 4 -5.33 13.89 -6.98
N ILE A 5 -6.65 13.74 -7.03
CA ILE A 5 -7.36 12.58 -6.49
C ILE A 5 -6.91 11.29 -7.21
N GLY A 6 -6.84 11.31 -8.55
CA GLY A 6 -6.37 10.17 -9.34
C GLY A 6 -4.91 9.82 -9.09
N PHE A 7 -4.05 10.83 -8.94
CA PHE A 7 -2.65 10.63 -8.58
C PHE A 7 -2.51 10.00 -7.19
N SER A 8 -3.23 10.52 -6.18
CA SER A 8 -3.23 9.96 -4.83
C SER A 8 -3.80 8.54 -4.78
N LEU A 9 -4.91 8.28 -5.48
CA LEU A 9 -5.49 6.94 -5.55
C LEU A 9 -4.55 5.93 -6.23
N GLY A 10 -3.81 6.36 -7.26
CA GLY A 10 -2.78 5.53 -7.89
C GLY A 10 -1.61 5.26 -6.94
N MET A 11 -1.11 6.31 -6.29
CA MET A 11 0.02 6.21 -5.35
C MET A 11 -0.30 5.32 -4.15
N THR A 12 -1.55 5.30 -3.66
CA THR A 12 -1.96 4.40 -2.58
C THR A 12 -2.35 3.02 -3.10
N GLY A 13 -3.12 2.93 -4.19
CA GLY A 13 -3.66 1.66 -4.68
C GLY A 13 -2.59 0.69 -5.18
N ILE A 14 -1.54 1.20 -5.83
CA ILE A 14 -0.45 0.39 -6.39
C ILE A 14 0.35 -0.37 -5.32
N PRO A 15 0.85 0.26 -4.23
CA PRO A 15 1.58 -0.44 -3.17
C PRO A 15 0.66 -1.18 -2.18
N THR A 16 -0.61 -0.78 -2.04
CA THR A 16 -1.53 -1.43 -1.08
C THR A 16 -1.78 -2.89 -1.43
N PHE A 17 -1.97 -3.20 -2.71
CA PHE A 17 -2.23 -4.57 -3.15
C PHE A 17 -1.08 -5.55 -2.83
N PRO A 18 0.19 -5.27 -3.18
CA PRO A 18 1.31 -6.12 -2.82
C PRO A 18 1.61 -6.14 -1.31
N GLU A 19 1.38 -5.05 -0.58
CA GLU A 19 1.58 -5.01 0.88
C GLU A 19 0.62 -5.98 1.62
N ILE A 20 -0.67 -5.94 1.28
CA ILE A 20 -1.68 -6.85 1.86
C ILE A 20 -1.38 -8.30 1.48
N LEU A 21 -0.89 -8.51 0.26
CA LEU A 21 -0.50 -9.83 -0.22
C LEU A 21 0.73 -10.37 0.53
N ASN A 22 1.74 -9.53 0.76
CA ASN A 22 2.93 -9.87 1.53
C ASN A 22 2.57 -10.22 2.99
N CYS A 23 1.69 -9.42 3.61
CA CYS A 23 1.12 -9.73 4.92
C CYS A 23 0.39 -11.08 4.97
N ALA A 24 -0.32 -11.46 3.91
CA ALA A 24 -1.01 -12.74 3.84
C ALA A 24 0.00 -13.90 3.75
N TYR A 25 1.06 -13.76 2.96
CA TYR A 25 2.12 -14.76 2.83
C TYR A 25 2.92 -14.94 4.12
N GLU A 26 3.26 -13.85 4.84
CA GLU A 26 3.94 -13.94 6.15
C GLU A 26 3.11 -14.68 7.21
N ASN A 27 1.77 -14.62 7.12
CA ASN A 27 0.87 -15.35 8.01
C ASN A 27 0.65 -16.82 7.60
N GLY A 28 1.39 -17.32 6.60
CA GLY A 28 1.39 -18.73 6.20
C GLY A 28 0.35 -19.11 5.14
N PHE A 29 -0.24 -18.13 4.43
CA PHE A 29 -1.03 -18.46 3.24
C PHE A 29 -0.11 -18.94 2.10
N GLU A 30 -0.53 -19.98 1.37
CA GLU A 30 0.20 -20.46 0.19
C GLU A 30 0.37 -19.34 -0.85
N GLU A 31 1.59 -19.22 -1.38
CA GLU A 31 1.90 -18.43 -2.57
C GLU A 31 1.19 -19.04 -3.78
N GLY A 32 -0.05 -18.59 -4.01
CA GLY A 32 -0.87 -19.15 -5.06
C GLY A 32 -1.99 -18.24 -5.55
N LEU A 33 -2.57 -18.63 -6.68
CA LEU A 33 -3.71 -17.97 -7.31
C LEU A 33 -4.91 -17.80 -6.36
N SER A 34 -5.05 -18.70 -5.38
CA SER A 34 -6.09 -18.62 -4.34
C SER A 34 -5.95 -17.38 -3.45
N THR A 35 -4.74 -17.07 -2.97
CA THR A 35 -4.48 -15.89 -2.11
C THR A 35 -4.63 -14.60 -2.91
N LEU A 36 -4.11 -14.58 -4.14
CA LEU A 36 -4.30 -13.47 -5.08
C LEU A 36 -5.78 -13.20 -5.38
N GLY A 37 -6.57 -14.26 -5.59
CA GLY A 37 -8.01 -14.17 -5.80
C GLY A 37 -8.78 -13.66 -4.57
N LEU A 38 -8.38 -14.10 -3.38
CA LEU A 38 -8.97 -13.64 -2.12
C LEU A 38 -8.65 -12.17 -1.83
N VAL A 39 -7.38 -11.76 -1.98
CA VAL A 39 -6.95 -10.37 -1.74
C VAL A 39 -7.57 -9.42 -2.77
N SER A 40 -7.60 -9.79 -4.04
CA SER A 40 -8.26 -8.99 -5.09
C SER A 40 -9.78 -8.91 -4.90
N GLY A 41 -10.43 -10.00 -4.50
CA GLY A 41 -11.85 -10.03 -4.16
C GLY A 41 -12.17 -9.14 -2.96
N LEU A 42 -11.35 -9.19 -1.89
CA LEU A 42 -11.51 -8.35 -0.72
C LEU A 42 -11.28 -6.86 -1.03
N PHE A 43 -10.22 -6.54 -1.76
CA PHE A 43 -9.93 -5.17 -2.19
C PHE A 43 -11.07 -4.61 -3.05
N GLY A 44 -11.55 -5.40 -4.01
CA GLY A 44 -12.71 -5.06 -4.83
C GLY A 44 -14.00 -4.90 -4.03
N ALA A 45 -14.22 -5.73 -3.00
CA ALA A 45 -15.37 -5.63 -2.11
C ALA A 45 -15.35 -4.32 -1.31
N VAL A 46 -14.21 -3.96 -0.73
CA VAL A 46 -14.02 -2.69 -0.02
C VAL A 46 -14.26 -1.51 -0.97
N TRP A 47 -13.73 -1.58 -2.20
CA TRP A 47 -13.96 -0.57 -3.22
C TRP A 47 -15.44 -0.42 -3.60
N SER A 48 -16.14 -1.55 -3.77
CA SER A 48 -17.58 -1.58 -4.06
C SER A 48 -18.40 -1.01 -2.91
N ILE A 49 -18.05 -1.34 -1.66
CA ILE A 49 -18.66 -0.76 -0.46
C ILE A 49 -18.47 0.76 -0.44
N GLY A 50 -17.28 1.27 -0.72
CA GLY A 50 -17.01 2.71 -0.79
C GLY A 50 -17.83 3.42 -1.86
N MET A 51 -17.92 2.83 -3.06
CA MET A 51 -18.75 3.37 -4.16
C MET A 51 -20.24 3.34 -3.85
N PHE A 52 -20.69 2.42 -3.00
CA PHE A 52 -22.08 2.40 -2.52
C PHE A 52 -22.28 3.45 -1.41
N PHE A 53 -21.39 3.49 -0.43
CA PHE A 53 -21.52 4.36 0.74
C PHE A 53 -21.42 5.84 0.38
N GLY A 54 -20.57 6.22 -0.58
CA GLY A 54 -20.40 7.60 -1.02
C GLY A 54 -21.70 8.29 -1.42
N PRO A 55 -22.42 7.82 -2.46
CA PRO A 55 -23.69 8.40 -2.88
C PRO A 55 -24.83 8.15 -1.89
N THR A 56 -24.84 7.01 -1.19
CA THR A 56 -25.89 6.74 -0.18
C THR A 56 -25.81 7.72 0.99
N PHE A 57 -24.61 7.97 1.51
CA PHE A 57 -24.40 8.92 2.60
C PHE A 57 -24.55 10.37 2.12
N GLY A 58 -23.99 10.71 0.96
CA GLY A 58 -24.14 12.04 0.35
C GLY A 58 -25.60 12.39 0.03
N GLY A 59 -26.37 11.45 -0.52
CA GLY A 59 -27.79 11.61 -0.82
C GLY A 59 -28.65 11.75 0.44
N PHE A 60 -28.42 10.87 1.43
CA PHE A 60 -29.15 10.91 2.71
C PHE A 60 -28.99 12.25 3.45
N MET A 61 -27.78 12.77 3.44
CA MET A 61 -27.43 14.02 4.11
C MET A 61 -28.05 15.24 3.42
N THR A 62 -28.09 15.27 2.08
CA THR A 62 -28.69 16.39 1.34
C THR A 62 -30.23 16.46 1.43
N GLN A 63 -30.91 15.35 1.72
CA GLN A 63 -32.38 15.33 1.82
C GLN A 63 -32.93 15.66 3.22
N THR A 64 -32.16 15.47 4.29
CA THR A 64 -32.66 15.56 5.67
C THR A 64 -32.18 16.77 6.47
N MET A 65 -31.08 17.42 6.05
CA MET A 65 -30.54 18.61 6.70
C MET A 65 -29.99 19.59 5.65
N ASN A 66 -30.23 20.89 5.81
CA ASN A 66 -29.69 21.94 4.93
C ASN A 66 -28.19 21.74 4.67
N PHE A 67 -27.72 22.15 3.48
CA PHE A 67 -26.35 21.99 2.94
C PHE A 67 -25.20 22.26 3.95
N GLU A 68 -25.43 23.11 4.94
CA GLU A 68 -24.51 23.38 6.06
C GLU A 68 -24.15 22.15 6.91
N TRP A 69 -25.12 21.31 7.26
CA TRP A 69 -24.84 20.11 8.05
C TRP A 69 -24.03 19.09 7.25
N ALA A 70 -24.21 19.06 5.93
CA ALA A 70 -23.46 18.17 5.07
C ALA A 70 -21.98 18.53 5.01
N ALA A 71 -21.70 19.83 4.79
CA ALA A 71 -20.35 20.36 4.83
C ALA A 71 -19.71 20.21 6.22
N THR A 72 -20.50 20.35 7.29
CA THR A 72 -20.00 20.18 8.66
C THR A 72 -19.60 18.74 8.93
N VAL A 73 -20.39 17.75 8.52
CA VAL A 73 -20.05 16.34 8.73
C VAL A 73 -18.83 15.94 7.90
N GLU A 74 -18.75 16.35 6.64
CA GLU A 74 -17.57 16.10 5.80
C GLU A 74 -16.31 16.74 6.40
N GLY A 75 -16.42 17.99 6.87
CA GLY A 75 -15.33 18.70 7.54
C GLY A 75 -14.92 18.04 8.85
N VAL A 76 -15.87 17.56 9.66
CA VAL A 76 -15.59 16.86 10.93
C VAL A 76 -14.94 15.51 10.67
N ILE A 77 -15.39 14.74 9.69
CA ILE A 77 -14.78 13.45 9.32
C ILE A 77 -13.35 13.68 8.85
N GLY A 78 -13.12 14.65 7.96
CA GLY A 78 -11.78 15.00 7.49
C GLY A 78 -10.87 15.51 8.62
N PHE A 79 -11.40 16.33 9.52
CA PHE A 79 -10.66 16.84 10.67
C PHE A 79 -10.32 15.73 11.67
N LEU A 80 -11.26 14.82 11.94
CA LEU A 80 -11.03 13.67 12.82
C LEU A 80 -10.01 12.71 12.21
N ALA A 81 -10.10 12.43 10.91
CA ALA A 81 -9.12 11.62 10.19
C ALA A 81 -7.73 12.26 10.21
N SER A 82 -7.64 13.57 9.97
CA SER A 82 -6.39 14.33 10.05
C SER A 82 -5.80 14.33 11.47
N ILE A 83 -6.63 14.45 12.50
CA ILE A 83 -6.20 14.34 13.90
C ILE A 83 -5.68 12.94 14.19
N LEU A 84 -6.40 11.88 13.79
CA LEU A 84 -5.97 10.50 14.00
C LEU A 84 -4.67 10.21 13.26
N LEU A 85 -4.54 10.67 12.01
CA LEU A 85 -3.31 10.58 11.25
C LEU A 85 -2.19 11.36 11.94
N GLY A 86 -2.46 12.58 12.42
CA GLY A 86 -1.50 13.40 13.12
C GLY A 86 -1.03 12.75 14.43
N ILE A 87 -1.95 12.20 15.22
CA ILE A 87 -1.64 11.45 16.45
C ILE A 87 -0.83 10.20 16.11
N TYR A 88 -1.26 9.44 15.10
CA TYR A 88 -0.53 8.27 14.63
C TYR A 88 0.87 8.66 14.18
N PHE A 89 1.02 9.71 13.39
CA PHE A 89 2.31 10.19 12.89
C PHE A 89 3.19 10.74 14.02
N ILE A 90 2.63 11.40 15.03
CA ILE A 90 3.40 11.83 16.22
C ILE A 90 3.84 10.61 17.02
N THR A 91 2.94 9.64 17.22
CA THR A 91 3.24 8.39 17.92
C THR A 91 4.29 7.58 17.17
N GLU A 92 4.19 7.52 15.85
CA GLU A 92 5.14 6.89 14.95
C GLU A 92 6.44 7.68 14.90
N ARG A 93 6.45 9.01 14.92
CA ARG A 93 7.70 9.80 15.05
C ARG A 93 8.39 9.57 16.40
N VAL A 94 7.63 9.34 17.47
CA VAL A 94 8.16 8.95 18.78
C VAL A 94 8.65 7.50 18.76
N GLN A 95 7.94 6.59 18.08
CA GLN A 95 8.33 5.17 17.95
C GLN A 95 9.46 4.95 16.93
N THR A 96 9.59 5.78 15.90
CA THR A 96 10.65 5.84 14.86
C THR A 96 11.90 6.57 15.37
N ASN A 97 12.00 6.81 16.68
CA ASN A 97 13.31 6.84 17.34
C ASN A 97 13.79 5.43 17.72
N ARG A 98 13.01 4.38 17.42
CA ARG A 98 13.54 3.04 17.17
C ARG A 98 13.89 2.94 15.69
N PRO A 99 15.10 2.48 15.37
CA PRO A 99 15.61 2.47 14.02
C PRO A 99 14.64 1.72 13.11
N SER A 100 14.35 2.37 11.99
CA SER A 100 13.68 1.81 10.82
C SER A 100 13.95 0.31 10.68
N ARG A 101 12.89 -0.49 10.83
CA ARG A 101 12.73 -1.65 9.95
C ARG A 101 12.05 -1.07 8.73
N VAL A 102 12.81 -0.41 7.87
CA VAL A 102 13.13 -0.96 6.55
C VAL A 102 11.87 -1.66 6.02
N ILE A 103 10.98 -0.85 5.45
CA ILE A 103 10.15 -1.32 4.35
C ILE A 103 11.16 -1.62 3.25
N ASP A 104 11.55 -2.89 3.14
CA ASP A 104 12.30 -3.41 2.00
C ASP A 104 11.36 -3.35 0.79
N GLY A 105 11.33 -2.19 0.17
CA GLY A 105 10.49 -1.89 -0.98
C GLY A 105 11.08 -0.81 -1.90
N GLU A 106 12.34 -0.44 -1.73
CA GLU A 106 13.10 0.26 -2.76
C GLU A 106 14.10 -0.73 -3.35
N THR A 107 13.82 -1.19 -4.56
CA THR A 107 14.82 -1.73 -5.48
C THR A 107 15.79 -0.61 -5.84
N PRO A 108 17.11 -0.74 -5.63
CA PRO A 108 18.09 -0.02 -6.41
C PRO A 108 18.64 -0.99 -7.46
N GLU A 109 18.45 -0.64 -8.72
CA GLU A 109 19.30 -1.13 -9.80
C GLU A 109 20.79 -0.96 -9.44
N GLU A 110 21.62 -1.84 -10.03
CA GLU A 110 23.05 -1.60 -10.30
C GLU A 110 24.08 -1.88 -9.18
N SER A 111 24.59 -3.12 -9.12
CA SER A 111 26.02 -3.45 -8.83
C SER A 111 26.28 -4.96 -8.93
N ALA A 112 26.15 -5.53 -10.13
CA ALA A 112 26.90 -6.73 -10.48
C ALA A 112 27.68 -6.54 -11.78
N PRO A 113 28.67 -5.63 -11.80
CA PRO A 113 29.84 -5.84 -12.62
C PRO A 113 31.09 -6.05 -11.73
N LEU A 114 31.81 -7.13 -12.06
CA LEU A 114 33.26 -7.36 -11.82
C LEU A 114 33.73 -7.84 -10.43
N LEU A 115 33.88 -9.15 -10.25
CA LEU A 115 35.18 -9.79 -9.95
C LEU A 115 35.06 -11.32 -9.94
N GLY A 116 35.32 -11.92 -11.11
CA GLY A 116 35.29 -13.38 -11.26
C GLY A 116 35.62 -13.84 -12.68
N GLN A 117 36.51 -13.14 -13.39
CA GLN A 117 37.32 -13.87 -14.35
C GLN A 117 38.14 -14.89 -13.57
N SER A 118 37.81 -16.16 -13.76
CA SER A 118 38.83 -17.18 -13.95
C SER A 118 38.20 -18.35 -14.71
N PRO A 119 38.50 -18.51 -16.01
CA PRO A 119 38.14 -19.71 -16.75
C PRO A 119 39.05 -20.83 -16.25
N THR A 120 38.60 -21.56 -15.24
CA THR A 120 39.30 -22.76 -14.76
C THR A 120 38.46 -23.98 -15.12
N ASP A 121 38.26 -24.17 -16.43
CA ASP A 121 37.80 -25.43 -17.00
C ASP A 121 38.24 -25.48 -18.47
N SER A 122 39.55 -25.60 -18.68
CA SER A 122 40.12 -26.33 -19.81
C SER A 122 41.65 -26.34 -19.71
N VAL A 123 42.23 -27.54 -19.86
CA VAL A 123 43.66 -27.83 -20.09
C VAL A 123 44.54 -27.97 -18.84
N GLN A 124 44.38 -29.06 -18.09
CA GLN A 124 45.53 -29.72 -17.44
C GLN A 124 45.32 -31.22 -17.14
N THR A 125 44.80 -31.96 -18.13
CA THR A 125 44.84 -33.44 -18.15
C THR A 125 45.66 -33.94 -19.34
N GLN A 126 46.86 -33.41 -19.54
CA GLN A 126 47.87 -34.01 -20.43
C GLN A 126 49.26 -33.51 -19.96
N TYR A 127 50.18 -34.44 -19.73
CA TYR A 127 51.58 -34.29 -19.24
C TYR A 127 51.82 -34.09 -17.74
N GLN A 128 51.73 -35.18 -16.98
CA GLN A 128 52.90 -35.86 -16.40
C GLN A 128 52.56 -37.33 -16.11
#